data_AF-A0A4Y5SKA0-F1
#
_entry.id   AF-A0A4Y5SKA0-F1
#
_cell.length_a   1.000
_cell.length_b   1.000
_cell.length_c   1.000
_cell.angle_alpha   90.00
_cell.angle_beta   90.00
_cell.angle_gamma   90.00
#
_symmetry.space_group_name_H-M   'P 1'
#
loop_
_entity.id
_entity.type
_entity.pdbx_description
1 polymer ?
#
loop_
_entity_poly.entity_id
_entity_poly.type
_entity_poly.pdbx_seq_one_letter_code
_entity_poly.pdbx_strand_id
1 'polypeptide(L)' 'MLKDVLRLIEEGTSNPKEIAKKLGVEEEKVLGAIEILKSLGYLKSNEQESCSACPLKNLCPTSCSPGDRVLYFELSR' A
#
# COMPACT_ATOMS: atom_id res chain seq x y z
N MET A 1 -13.56 -6.16 6.57
CA MET A 1 -12.78 -4.91 6.42
C MET A 1 -11.27 -5.17 6.42
N LEU A 2 -10.62 -5.56 7.52
CA LEU A 2 -9.17 -5.84 7.53
C LEU A 2 -8.73 -6.89 6.50
N LYS A 3 -9.47 -8.01 6.40
CA LYS A 3 -9.24 -9.05 5.37
C LYS A 3 -9.40 -8.52 3.95
N ASP A 4 -10.37 -7.64 3.70
CA ASP A 4 -10.64 -7.10 2.37
C ASP A 4 -9.58 -6.09 1.96
N VAL A 5 -9.10 -5.28 2.90
CA VAL A 5 -7.95 -4.38 2.71
C VAL A 5 -6.69 -5.19 2.40
N LEU A 6 -6.41 -6.24 3.19
CA LEU A 6 -5.25 -7.12 2.96
C LEU A 6 -5.34 -7.77 1.58
N ARG A 7 -6.50 -8.31 1.20
CA ARG A 7 -6.72 -8.93 -0.11
C ARG A 7 -6.46 -7.95 -1.26
N LEU A 8 -6.94 -6.71 -1.16
CA LEU A 8 -6.71 -5.69 -2.19
C LEU A 8 -5.23 -5.33 -2.32
N ILE A 9 -4.50 -5.31 -1.20
CA ILE A 9 -3.04 -5.12 -1.19
C ILE A 9 -2.33 -6.33 -1.82
N GLU A 10 -2.76 -7.56 -1.53
CA GLU A 10 -2.25 -8.78 -2.16
C GLU A 10 -2.51 -8.82 -3.67
N GLU A 11 -3.64 -8.26 -4.12
CA GLU A 11 -4.00 -8.09 -5.53
C GLU A 11 -3.24 -6.92 -6.20
N GLY A 12 -2.34 -6.24 -5.48
CA GLY A 12 -1.47 -5.18 -5.99
C GLY A 12 -2.03 -3.76 -5.84
N THR A 13 -3.23 -3.60 -5.28
CA THR A 13 -3.80 -2.28 -4.98
C THR A 13 -3.26 -1.80 -3.64
N SER A 14 -2.15 -1.04 -3.66
CA SER A 14 -1.47 -0.52 -2.46
C SER A 14 -1.84 0.92 -2.11
N ASN A 15 -2.58 1.63 -2.97
CA ASN A 15 -2.99 3.01 -2.73
C ASN A 15 -4.23 3.08 -1.80
N PRO A 16 -4.13 3.72 -0.62
CA PRO A 16 -5.24 3.83 0.34
C PRO A 16 -6.50 4.48 -0.26
N LYS A 17 -6.35 5.47 -1.15
CA LYS A 17 -7.48 6.13 -1.83
C LYS A 17 -8.21 5.19 -2.78
N GLU A 18 -7.47 4.37 -3.51
CA GLU A 18 -8.09 3.39 -4.41
C GLU A 18 -8.76 2.27 -3.65
N ILE A 19 -8.14 1.78 -2.58
CA ILE A 19 -8.72 0.79 -1.68
C ILE A 19 -10.02 1.33 -1.07
N ALA A 20 -10.02 2.58 -0.58
CA ALA A 20 -11.18 3.25 -0.02
C ALA A 20 -12.33 3.35 -1.04
N LYS A 21 -12.01 3.76 -2.27
CA LYS A 21 -12.97 3.84 -3.38
C LYS A 21 -13.55 2.46 -3.75
N LYS A 22 -12.72 1.41 -3.80
CA LYS A 22 -13.15 0.04 -4.08
C LYS A 22 -14.04 -0.55 -2.98
N LEU A 23 -13.74 -0.23 -1.73
CA LEU A 23 -14.48 -0.71 -0.56
C LEU A 23 -15.69 0.16 -0.21
N GLY A 24 -15.85 1.33 -0.85
CA GLY A 24 -16.93 2.28 -0.54
C GLY A 24 -16.83 2.85 0.87
N VAL A 25 -15.60 2.99 1.40
CA VAL A 25 -15.33 3.51 2.75
C VAL A 25 -14.47 4.76 2.67
N GLU A 26 -14.34 5.45 3.80
CA GLU A 26 -13.47 6.61 3.92
C GLU A 26 -11.98 6.20 3.95
N GLU A 27 -11.12 7.04 3.38
CA GLU A 27 -9.67 6.82 3.34
C GLU A 27 -9.07 6.61 4.73
N GLU A 28 -9.55 7.37 5.72
CA GLU A 28 -9.09 7.29 7.11
C GLU A 28 -9.31 5.90 7.73
N LYS A 29 -10.43 5.25 7.38
CA LYS A 29 -10.72 3.87 7.81
C LYS A 29 -9.76 2.87 7.19
N VAL A 30 -9.35 3.09 5.94
CA VAL A 30 -8.36 2.25 5.26
C VAL A 30 -6.98 2.43 5.88
N LEU A 31 -6.59 3.68 6.19
CA LEU A 31 -5.33 3.98 6.86
C LEU A 31 -5.24 3.28 8.22
N GLY A 32 -6.31 3.36 9.03
CA GLY A 32 -6.36 2.63 10.30
C GLY A 32 -6.25 1.11 10.13
N ALA A 33 -6.86 0.55 9.08
CA ALA A 33 -6.73 -0.88 8.78
C ALA A 33 -5.29 -1.26 8.37
N ILE A 34 -4.62 -0.41 7.58
CA ILE A 34 -3.23 -0.61 7.17
C ILE A 34 -2.30 -0.58 8.38
N GLU A 35 -2.50 0.36 9.33
CA GLU A 35 -1.71 0.41 10.56
C GLU A 35 -1.87 -0.86 11.40
N ILE A 36 -3.10 -1.34 11.57
CA ILE A 36 -3.35 -2.60 12.29
C ILE A 36 -2.65 -3.76 11.57
N LEU A 37 -2.74 -3.86 10.25
CA LEU A 37 -2.08 -4.92 9.46
C LEU A 37 -0.55 -4.86 9.58
N LYS A 38 0.04 -3.65 9.67
CA LYS A 38 1.47 -3.48 9.98
C LYS A 38 1.82 -3.96 11.38
N SER A 39 1.05 -3.56 12.40
CA SER A 39 1.30 -3.97 13.79
C SER A 39 1.20 -5.49 13.97
N LEU A 40 0.34 -6.13 13.18
CA LEU A 40 0.19 -7.59 13.13
C LEU A 40 1.28 -8.29 12.29
N GLY A 41 2.16 -7.54 11.62
CA GLY A 41 3.24 -8.07 10.80
C GLY A 41 2.83 -8.57 9.41
N TYR A 42 1.58 -8.33 8.98
CA TYR A 42 1.13 -8.70 7.63
C TYR A 42 1.77 -7.81 6.56
N LEU A 43 2.07 -6.56 6.90
CA LEU A 43 2.66 -5.57 6.00
C LEU A 43 4.02 -5.10 6.55
N LYS A 44 5.08 -5.19 5.75
CA LYS A 44 6.33 -4.50 6.02
C LYS A 44 6.31 -3.13 5.33
N SER A 45 6.61 -2.08 6.09
CA SER A 45 6.93 -0.78 5.53
C SER A 45 8.38 -0.83 5.08
N ASN A 46 8.64 -0.81 3.78
CA ASN A 46 9.96 -0.46 3.29
C ASN A 46 9.92 1.04 2.96
N GLU A 47 10.49 1.87 3.84
CA GLU A 47 10.80 3.25 3.49
C GLU A 47 11.93 3.24 2.47
N GLN A 48 11.59 3.10 1.18
CA GLN A 48 12.54 3.37 0.11
C GLN A 48 12.40 4.83 -0.32
N GLU A 49 13.47 5.59 -0.11
CA GLU A 49 13.53 7.04 -0.30
C GLU A 49 13.43 7.48 -1.77
N SER A 50 13.33 6.55 -2.72
CA SER A 50 13.25 6.87 -4.13
C SER A 50 12.61 5.74 -4.92
N CYS A 51 11.55 6.06 -5.66
CA CYS A 51 10.93 5.13 -6.59
C CYS A 51 11.89 4.59 -7.67
N SER A 52 13.00 5.30 -7.92
CA SER A 52 14.11 4.81 -8.74
C SER A 52 14.75 3.52 -8.23
N ALA A 53 14.68 3.25 -6.93
CA ALA A 53 15.20 2.05 -6.30
C ALA A 53 14.10 0.99 -6.02
N CYS A 54 12.83 1.31 -6.29
CA CYS A 54 11.72 0.40 -6.03
C CYS A 54 11.76 -0.80 -7.01
N PRO A 55 11.86 -2.05 -6.50
CA PRO A 55 11.86 -3.24 -7.34
C PRO A 55 10.55 -3.43 -8.13
N LEU A 56 9.46 -2.77 -7.72
CA LEU A 56 8.14 -2.80 -8.38
C LEU A 56 7.89 -1.58 -9.28
N LYS A 57 8.91 -0.78 -9.60
CA LYS A 57 8.82 0.42 -10.46
C LYS A 57 8.06 0.17 -11.77
N ASN A 58 8.18 -1.02 -12.35
CA ASN A 58 7.55 -1.38 -13.63
C ASN A 58 6.05 -1.72 -13.53
N LEU A 59 5.53 -1.94 -12.31
CA LEU A 59 4.10 -2.23 -12.07
C LEU A 59 3.34 -1.03 -11.50
N CYS A 60 4.02 0.08 -11.18
CA CYS A 60 3.37 1.24 -10.60
C CYS A 60 2.61 2.04 -11.68
N PRO A 61 1.28 2.21 -11.56
CA PRO A 61 0.45 2.78 -12.62
C PRO A 61 0.61 4.30 -12.79
N THR A 62 1.38 4.96 -11.93
CA THR A 62 1.67 6.39 -12.00
C THR A 62 3.16 6.60 -12.18
N SER A 63 3.53 7.37 -13.21
CA SER A 63 4.89 7.82 -13.50
C SER A 63 5.56 8.32 -12.21
N CYS A 64 6.47 7.53 -11.67
CA CYS A 64 7.14 7.85 -10.43
C CYS A 64 8.08 9.04 -10.60
N SER A 65 7.84 10.11 -9.84
CA SER A 65 8.71 11.27 -9.82
C SER A 65 9.82 11.07 -8.77
N PRO A 66 11.07 11.49 -9.02
CA PRO A 66 12.10 11.48 -7.99
C PRO A 66 11.69 12.45 -6.86
N GLY A 67 11.16 11.90 -5.77
CA GLY A 67 10.62 12.64 -4.63
C GLY A 67 9.30 12.09 -4.06
N ASP A 68 8.59 11.23 -4.79
CA ASP A 68 7.38 10.59 -4.28
C ASP A 68 7.73 9.53 -3.22
N ARG A 69 7.31 9.78 -1.97
CA ARG A 69 7.31 8.78 -0.91
C ARG A 69 6.23 7.76 -1.20
N VAL A 70 6.59 6.68 -1.86
CA VAL A 70 5.67 5.59 -2.10
C VAL A 70 5.79 4.61 -0.94
N LEU A 71 4.74 4.52 -0.12
CA LEU A 71 4.60 3.46 0.85
C LEU A 71 4.34 2.15 0.09
N TYR A 72 5.42 1.46 -0.27
CA TYR A 72 5.31 0.09 -0.75
C TYR A 72 5.18 -0.82 0.47
N PHE A 73 4.07 -1.54 0.51
CA PHE A 73 3.88 -2.63 1.46
C PHE A 73 4.36 -3.91 0.79
N GLU A 74 5.42 -4.52 1.30
CA GLU A 74 5.74 -5.89 0.97
C GLU A 74 5.03 -6.83 1.95
N LEU A 75 4.45 -7.90 1.42
CA LEU A 75 3.92 -8.99 2.23
C LEU A 75 5.09 -9.66 2.95
N SER A 76 5.00 -9.72 4.26
CA SER A 76 6.03 -10.36 5.08
C SER A 76 5.87 -11.88 4.97
N ARG A 77 6.40 -12.48 3.90
CA ARG A 77 6.61 -13.93 3.81
C ARG A 77 7.82 -14.37 4.63
#